data_AF-A0A2E7CWQ5-F1
#
_entry.id   AF-A0A2E7CWQ5-F1
#
_cell.length_a   1.000
_cell.length_b   1.000
_cell.length_c   1.000
_cell.angle_alpha   90.00
_cell.angle_beta   90.00
_cell.angle_gamma   90.00
#
_symmetry.space_group_name_H-M   'P 1'
#
loop_
_entity.id
_entity.type
_entity.pdbx_description
1 polymer ?
#
loop_
_entity_poly.entity_id
_entity_poly.type
_entity_poly.pdbx_seq_one_letter_code
_entity_poly.pdbx_strand_id
1 'polypeptide(L)'
;MRTNCILSPQCALKNNEWRYAMSEEKTVDEIIGTLRKVQTDKVEEVEEHLRSELNQAEEEYQAELEEIDKNLMYQVDNLMSNHNDELSDNIDHFQQLLVELEGAAYHWDDEFWHDFLPETVSKVSDCHRVGTLKVNGHFNQLETLALIPIINGQNVIFLSSIEIKKQINQAFQSLILRLIVTSPTSKIHLMSIEPLANSNKILGIFPKKYVEHENAEESLNRLSLHISLVRKKHLTNDQPTLLEVMAETGNYPVPHYLLAVTDFPHNFSAKAIRQLITIMREGPACGVHTIMLVDAEELPNLDLEGLDKEASVISYEDDRFVFRSGISQSDPTNESAFDYSNFNLELDQLPDLDLLEKLVSSTDISVFDLINLPS
;
A
#
# COMPACT_ATOMS: atom_id res chain seq x y z
N MET A 1 -15.00 -124.70 34.89
CA MET A 1 -14.04 -125.10 35.94
C MET A 1 -13.53 -123.83 36.60
N ARG A 2 -13.81 -123.67 37.90
CA ARG A 2 -13.25 -122.60 38.73
C ARG A 2 -11.85 -123.01 39.15
N THR A 3 -10.86 -122.13 38.93
CA THR A 3 -9.58 -122.18 39.63
C THR A 3 -9.32 -120.79 40.18
N ASN A 4 -9.37 -120.69 41.50
CA ASN A 4 -8.92 -119.52 42.27
C ASN A 4 -7.41 -119.37 42.06
N CYS A 5 -6.97 -118.20 41.58
CA CYS A 5 -5.61 -117.72 41.78
C CYS A 5 -5.66 -116.58 42.80
N ILE A 6 -5.00 -116.82 43.92
CA ILE A 6 -4.75 -115.89 45.02
C ILE A 6 -3.77 -114.82 44.51
N LEU A 7 -4.21 -113.57 44.44
CA LEU A 7 -3.33 -112.41 44.26
C LEU A 7 -3.08 -111.77 45.63
N SER A 8 -1.80 -111.47 45.88
CA SER A 8 -1.21 -111.15 47.18
C SER A 8 -1.64 -109.78 47.76
N PRO A 9 -1.39 -109.52 49.06
CA PRO A 9 -1.73 -108.25 49.73
C PRO A 9 -1.07 -107.00 49.12
N GLN A 10 -0.03 -107.15 48.30
CA GLN A 10 0.66 -106.03 47.64
C GLN A 10 -0.16 -105.41 46.48
N CYS A 11 -1.13 -106.13 45.90
CA CYS A 11 -2.01 -105.59 44.85
C CYS A 11 -3.13 -104.67 45.40
N ALA A 12 -3.58 -104.90 46.64
CA ALA A 12 -4.64 -104.10 47.26
C ALA A 12 -4.13 -102.73 47.75
N LEU A 13 -2.86 -102.64 48.17
CA LEU A 13 -2.22 -101.38 48.57
C LEU A 13 -1.98 -100.46 47.37
N LYS A 14 -1.49 -100.99 46.24
CA LYS A 14 -1.37 -100.22 44.99
C LYS A 14 -2.73 -99.70 44.51
N ASN A 15 -3.79 -100.51 44.52
CA ASN A 15 -5.11 -100.04 44.06
C ASN A 15 -5.72 -98.92 44.92
N ASN A 16 -5.38 -98.85 46.21
CA ASN A 16 -5.81 -97.76 47.08
C ASN A 16 -4.94 -96.49 46.92
N GLU A 17 -3.63 -96.63 46.71
CA GLU A 17 -2.74 -95.51 46.34
C GLU A 17 -3.13 -94.88 45.00
N TRP A 18 -3.46 -95.69 43.98
CA TRP A 18 -3.95 -95.19 42.68
C TRP A 18 -5.32 -94.52 42.77
N ARG A 19 -6.23 -94.98 43.65
CA ARG A 19 -7.54 -94.32 43.87
C ARG A 19 -7.41 -93.02 44.67
N TYR A 20 -6.47 -92.93 45.60
CA TYR A 20 -6.17 -91.70 46.33
C TYR A 20 -5.47 -90.68 45.44
N ALA A 21 -4.45 -91.09 44.67
CA ALA A 21 -3.75 -90.22 43.72
C ALA A 21 -4.69 -89.68 42.64
N MET A 22 -5.59 -90.51 42.11
CA MET A 22 -6.60 -90.10 41.11
C MET A 22 -7.72 -89.22 41.70
N SER A 23 -7.93 -89.26 43.03
CA SER A 23 -8.85 -88.37 43.76
C SER A 23 -8.20 -87.02 44.06
N GLU A 24 -6.90 -87.00 44.37
CA GLU A 24 -6.08 -85.80 44.52
C GLU A 24 -5.88 -85.08 43.19
N GLU A 25 -5.64 -85.82 42.10
CA GLU A 25 -5.52 -85.27 40.74
C GLU A 25 -6.84 -84.62 40.29
N LYS A 26 -7.99 -85.24 40.60
CA LYS A 26 -9.32 -84.66 40.34
C LYS A 26 -9.58 -83.38 41.13
N THR A 27 -9.11 -83.31 42.37
CA THR A 27 -9.29 -82.11 43.22
C THR A 27 -8.33 -80.99 42.80
N VAL A 28 -7.12 -81.33 42.36
CA VAL A 28 -6.18 -80.37 41.76
C VAL A 28 -6.73 -79.79 40.46
N ASP A 29 -7.32 -80.60 39.59
CA ASP A 29 -7.96 -80.12 38.35
C ASP A 29 -9.17 -79.21 38.62
N GLU A 30 -9.99 -79.51 39.63
CA GLU A 30 -11.08 -78.63 40.07
C GLU A 30 -10.54 -77.29 40.62
N ILE A 31 -9.47 -77.31 41.41
CA ILE A 31 -8.84 -76.10 41.94
C ILE A 31 -8.21 -75.27 40.81
N ILE A 32 -7.53 -75.89 39.85
CA ILE A 32 -6.97 -75.22 38.67
C ILE A 32 -8.08 -74.63 37.81
N GLY A 33 -9.18 -75.36 37.60
CA GLY A 33 -10.35 -74.87 36.88
C GLY A 33 -10.98 -73.65 37.56
N THR A 34 -11.07 -73.68 38.89
CA THR A 34 -11.60 -72.56 39.69
C THR A 34 -10.67 -71.35 39.66
N LEU A 35 -9.35 -71.57 39.80
CA LEU A 35 -8.34 -70.51 39.71
C LEU A 35 -8.31 -69.85 38.33
N ARG A 36 -8.40 -70.64 37.26
CA ARG A 36 -8.52 -70.11 35.89
C ARG A 36 -9.78 -69.27 35.73
N LYS A 37 -10.91 -69.74 36.25
CA LYS A 37 -12.16 -69.00 36.20
C LYS A 37 -12.06 -67.67 36.93
N VAL A 38 -11.55 -67.67 38.17
CA VAL A 38 -11.31 -66.45 38.95
C VAL A 38 -10.33 -65.51 38.24
N GLN A 39 -9.28 -66.05 37.60
CA GLN A 39 -8.33 -65.25 36.82
C GLN A 39 -9.01 -64.60 35.60
N THR A 40 -9.82 -65.36 34.85
CA THR A 40 -10.56 -64.82 33.70
C THR A 40 -11.54 -63.74 34.15
N ASP A 41 -12.33 -64.01 35.19
CA ASP A 41 -13.30 -63.04 35.74
C ASP A 41 -12.59 -61.75 36.19
N LYS A 42 -11.39 -61.85 36.77
CA LYS A 42 -10.62 -60.69 37.21
C LYS A 42 -10.00 -59.90 36.06
N VAL A 43 -9.58 -60.58 34.98
CA VAL A 43 -9.10 -59.92 33.76
C VAL A 43 -10.24 -59.17 33.09
N GLU A 44 -11.42 -59.79 32.99
CA GLU A 44 -12.62 -59.19 32.38
C GLU A 44 -13.08 -57.95 33.16
N GLU A 45 -13.08 -58.00 34.50
CA GLU A 45 -13.38 -56.87 35.38
C GLU A 45 -12.40 -55.69 35.18
N VAL A 46 -11.10 -55.98 35.05
CA VAL A 46 -10.06 -54.96 34.81
C VAL A 46 -10.17 -54.38 33.41
N GLU A 47 -10.45 -55.20 32.40
CA GLU A 47 -10.66 -54.74 31.03
C GLU A 47 -11.89 -53.85 30.90
N GLU A 48 -13.02 -54.22 31.54
CA GLU A 48 -14.21 -53.34 31.58
C GLU A 48 -13.92 -52.02 32.28
N HIS A 49 -13.19 -52.04 33.40
CA HIS A 49 -12.85 -50.83 34.13
C HIS A 49 -11.97 -49.89 33.30
N LEU A 50 -10.88 -50.42 32.70
CA LEU A 50 -9.99 -49.64 31.84
C LEU A 50 -10.71 -49.11 30.60
N ARG A 51 -11.62 -49.89 30.01
CA ARG A 51 -12.41 -49.47 28.85
C ARG A 51 -13.37 -48.34 29.22
N SER A 52 -13.94 -48.38 30.43
CA SER A 52 -14.78 -47.29 30.95
C SER A 52 -13.98 -46.02 31.19
N GLU A 53 -12.79 -46.11 31.80
CA GLU A 53 -11.92 -44.95 32.03
C GLU A 53 -11.45 -44.33 30.71
N LEU A 54 -11.09 -45.17 29.73
CA LEU A 54 -10.62 -44.71 28.43
C LEU A 54 -11.74 -44.02 27.64
N ASN A 55 -12.95 -44.58 27.65
CA ASN A 55 -14.12 -43.91 27.04
C ASN A 55 -14.43 -42.57 27.71
N GLN A 56 -14.35 -42.49 29.04
CA GLN A 56 -14.60 -41.24 29.76
C GLN A 56 -13.54 -40.18 29.42
N ALA A 57 -12.27 -40.56 29.37
CA ALA A 57 -11.20 -39.66 28.97
C ALA A 57 -11.35 -39.21 27.51
N GLU A 58 -11.75 -40.10 26.60
CA GLU A 58 -12.04 -39.76 25.20
C GLU A 58 -13.21 -38.76 25.10
N GLU A 59 -14.30 -38.97 25.84
CA GLU A 59 -15.44 -38.04 25.89
C GLU A 59 -15.03 -36.66 26.43
N GLU A 60 -14.23 -36.61 27.49
CA GLU A 60 -13.71 -35.35 28.07
C GLU A 60 -12.82 -34.60 27.08
N TYR A 61 -11.85 -35.28 26.44
CA TYR A 61 -11.00 -34.65 25.43
C TYR A 61 -11.78 -34.15 24.20
N GLN A 62 -12.79 -34.90 23.79
CA GLN A 62 -13.59 -34.54 22.62
C GLN A 62 -14.46 -33.32 22.92
N ALA A 63 -15.00 -33.20 24.14
CA ALA A 63 -15.70 -32.01 24.60
C ALA A 63 -14.78 -30.78 24.69
N GLU A 64 -13.54 -30.94 25.19
CA GLU A 64 -12.56 -29.85 25.24
C GLU A 64 -12.18 -29.36 23.83
N LEU A 65 -11.97 -30.28 22.87
CA LEU A 65 -11.67 -29.93 21.49
C LEU A 65 -12.83 -29.16 20.83
N GLU A 66 -14.08 -29.60 21.04
CA GLU A 66 -15.26 -28.88 20.54
C GLU A 66 -15.39 -27.47 21.14
N GLU A 67 -15.05 -27.30 22.42
CA GLU A 67 -15.05 -25.99 23.08
C GLU A 67 -13.97 -25.07 22.52
N ILE A 68 -12.75 -25.59 22.29
CA ILE A 68 -11.65 -24.86 21.67
C ILE A 68 -12.01 -24.42 20.25
N ASP A 69 -12.53 -25.33 19.42
CA ASP A 69 -12.94 -25.02 18.05
C ASP A 69 -14.04 -23.95 18.03
N LYS A 70 -15.03 -24.06 18.92
CA LYS A 70 -16.10 -23.07 19.04
C LYS A 70 -15.57 -21.69 19.45
N ASN A 71 -14.61 -21.64 20.38
CA ASN A 71 -13.99 -20.39 20.81
C ASN A 71 -13.15 -19.76 19.67
N LEU A 72 -12.37 -20.58 18.95
CA LEU A 72 -11.62 -20.14 17.78
C LEU A 72 -12.54 -19.59 16.68
N MET A 73 -13.62 -20.31 16.33
CA MET A 73 -14.61 -19.85 15.36
C MET A 73 -15.22 -18.52 15.80
N TYR A 74 -15.62 -18.39 17.06
CA TYR A 74 -16.18 -17.15 17.59
C TYR A 74 -15.18 -15.98 17.53
N GLN A 75 -13.90 -16.21 17.84
CA GLN A 75 -12.86 -15.20 17.75
C GLN A 75 -12.60 -14.76 16.31
N VAL A 76 -12.55 -15.71 15.37
CA VAL A 76 -12.40 -15.43 13.93
C VAL A 76 -13.59 -14.65 13.41
N ASP A 77 -14.82 -15.06 13.73
CA ASP A 77 -16.04 -14.39 13.29
C ASP A 77 -16.11 -12.95 13.84
N ASN A 78 -15.77 -12.74 15.12
CA ASN A 78 -15.70 -11.40 15.70
C ASN A 78 -14.63 -10.53 15.05
N LEU A 79 -13.43 -11.08 14.80
CA LEU A 79 -12.35 -10.37 14.11
C LEU A 79 -12.78 -9.97 12.70
N MET A 80 -13.41 -10.89 11.96
CA MET A 80 -13.90 -10.65 10.61
C MET A 80 -15.04 -9.62 10.59
N SER A 81 -15.97 -9.68 11.55
CA SER A 81 -17.06 -8.70 11.67
C SER A 81 -16.53 -7.31 11.97
N ASN A 82 -15.67 -7.18 12.99
CA ASN A 82 -15.09 -5.89 13.35
C ASN A 82 -14.26 -5.30 12.19
N HIS A 83 -13.47 -6.14 11.51
CA HIS A 83 -12.68 -5.71 10.37
C HIS A 83 -13.56 -5.25 9.19
N ASN A 84 -14.66 -5.96 8.92
CA ASN A 84 -15.61 -5.56 7.87
C ASN A 84 -16.35 -4.28 8.21
N ASP A 85 -16.74 -4.08 9.48
CA ASP A 85 -17.42 -2.86 9.92
C ASP A 85 -16.48 -1.64 9.79
N GLU A 86 -15.22 -1.76 10.24
CA GLU A 86 -14.20 -0.71 10.08
C GLU A 86 -13.87 -0.44 8.60
N LEU A 87 -13.84 -1.47 7.75
CA LEU A 87 -13.64 -1.29 6.32
C LEU A 87 -14.86 -0.61 5.67
N SER A 88 -16.08 -0.97 6.06
CA SER A 88 -17.32 -0.46 5.45
C SER A 88 -17.45 1.06 5.60
N ASP A 89 -17.18 1.60 6.79
CA ASP A 89 -17.23 3.06 7.02
C ASP A 89 -16.20 3.82 6.16
N ASN A 90 -15.04 3.20 5.93
CA ASN A 90 -13.98 3.78 5.11
C ASN A 90 -14.24 3.62 3.60
N ILE A 91 -14.95 2.56 3.18
CA ILE A 91 -15.27 2.29 1.78
C ILE A 91 -16.16 3.40 1.21
N ASP A 92 -17.19 3.82 1.93
CA ASP A 92 -18.12 4.87 1.46
C ASP A 92 -17.38 6.20 1.25
N HIS A 93 -16.53 6.58 2.21
CA HIS A 93 -15.72 7.79 2.10
C HIS A 93 -14.73 7.71 0.92
N PHE A 94 -14.09 6.56 0.74
CA PHE A 94 -13.15 6.35 -0.36
C PHE A 94 -13.84 6.34 -1.72
N GLN A 95 -15.03 5.74 -1.83
CA GLN A 95 -15.84 5.77 -3.04
C GLN A 95 -16.28 7.19 -3.38
N GLN A 96 -16.69 7.97 -2.37
CA GLN A 96 -17.02 9.38 -2.59
C GLN A 96 -15.79 10.16 -3.09
N LEU A 97 -14.62 9.97 -2.48
CA LEU A 97 -13.37 10.60 -2.93
C LEU A 97 -13.03 10.22 -4.39
N LEU A 98 -13.20 8.95 -4.77
CA LEU A 98 -12.98 8.48 -6.15
C LEU A 98 -13.92 9.17 -7.14
N VAL A 99 -15.20 9.32 -6.80
CA VAL A 99 -16.18 10.02 -7.63
C VAL A 99 -15.84 11.51 -7.75
N GLU A 100 -15.32 12.13 -6.69
CA GLU A 100 -14.92 13.54 -6.71
C GLU A 100 -13.64 13.79 -7.52
N LEU A 101 -12.69 12.86 -7.50
CA LEU A 101 -11.41 12.97 -8.20
C LEU A 101 -11.46 12.48 -9.66
N GLU A 102 -12.37 11.56 -9.97
CA GLU A 102 -12.53 10.94 -11.29
C GLU A 102 -11.17 10.51 -11.89
N GLY A 103 -10.85 10.97 -13.12
CA GLY A 103 -9.60 10.67 -13.82
C GLY A 103 -8.33 11.10 -13.06
N ALA A 104 -8.42 12.02 -12.09
CA ALA A 104 -7.27 12.38 -11.26
C ALA A 104 -6.88 11.26 -10.27
N ALA A 105 -7.77 10.29 -10.00
CA ALA A 105 -7.51 9.15 -9.12
C ALA A 105 -7.47 7.79 -9.83
N TYR A 106 -8.05 7.67 -11.04
CA TYR A 106 -8.10 6.40 -11.74
C TYR A 106 -6.76 5.98 -12.35
N HIS A 107 -6.53 4.66 -12.37
CA HIS A 107 -5.39 4.07 -13.08
C HIS A 107 -5.56 4.27 -14.59
N TRP A 108 -4.47 4.31 -15.35
CA TRP A 108 -4.54 4.52 -16.80
C TRP A 108 -5.26 3.39 -17.56
N ASP A 109 -5.29 2.18 -16.98
CA ASP A 109 -5.98 1.02 -17.55
C ASP A 109 -7.50 1.01 -17.24
N ASP A 110 -8.01 2.01 -16.54
CA ASP A 110 -9.43 2.09 -16.19
C ASP A 110 -10.32 2.33 -17.42
N GLU A 111 -11.51 1.72 -17.44
CA GLU A 111 -12.47 1.86 -18.54
C GLU A 111 -12.86 3.32 -18.78
N PHE A 112 -12.83 4.16 -17.74
CA PHE A 112 -13.06 5.61 -17.80
C PHE A 112 -12.34 6.29 -18.97
N TRP A 113 -11.09 5.92 -19.24
CA TRP A 113 -10.26 6.60 -20.26
C TRP A 113 -10.69 6.34 -21.71
N HIS A 114 -11.49 5.29 -21.95
CA HIS A 114 -11.96 4.95 -23.30
C HIS A 114 -12.86 6.04 -23.87
N ASP A 115 -13.77 6.57 -23.04
CA ASP A 115 -14.74 7.60 -23.42
C ASP A 115 -14.40 8.99 -22.87
N PHE A 116 -13.33 9.10 -22.06
CA PHE A 116 -12.89 10.37 -21.50
C PHE A 116 -12.55 11.41 -22.58
N LEU A 117 -13.01 12.65 -22.33
CA LEU A 117 -12.74 13.84 -23.11
C LEU A 117 -12.33 14.98 -22.15
N PRO A 118 -11.15 15.61 -22.30
CA PRO A 118 -10.70 16.68 -21.40
C PRO A 118 -11.69 17.86 -21.26
N GLU A 119 -12.49 18.13 -22.30
CA GLU A 119 -13.51 19.19 -22.29
C GLU A 119 -14.63 18.99 -21.25
N THR A 120 -14.84 17.77 -20.75
CA THR A 120 -15.89 17.49 -19.76
C THR A 120 -15.47 17.88 -18.33
N VAL A 121 -14.19 18.18 -18.11
CA VAL A 121 -13.67 18.51 -16.79
C VAL A 121 -14.11 19.92 -16.38
N SER A 122 -14.77 20.03 -15.23
CA SER A 122 -15.37 21.29 -14.75
C SER A 122 -14.59 22.00 -13.64
N LYS A 123 -13.82 21.24 -12.84
CA LYS A 123 -13.03 21.75 -11.71
C LYS A 123 -11.62 21.18 -11.78
N VAL A 124 -10.64 21.94 -11.28
CA VAL A 124 -9.29 21.42 -11.03
C VAL A 124 -9.33 20.54 -9.78
N SER A 125 -8.78 19.33 -9.87
CA SER A 125 -8.69 18.39 -8.75
C SER A 125 -7.68 18.85 -7.71
N ASP A 126 -8.01 18.63 -6.43
CA ASP A 126 -7.15 19.03 -5.31
C ASP A 126 -6.05 17.98 -5.05
N CYS A 127 -6.26 16.72 -5.47
CA CYS A 127 -5.32 15.60 -5.33
C CYS A 127 -5.17 14.84 -6.66
N HIS A 128 -3.96 14.30 -6.89
CA HIS A 128 -3.66 13.51 -8.09
C HIS A 128 -2.94 12.23 -7.72
N ARG A 129 -3.33 11.13 -8.37
CA ARG A 129 -2.65 9.86 -8.25
C ARG A 129 -1.22 9.97 -8.78
N VAL A 130 -0.30 9.27 -8.13
CA VAL A 130 1.07 9.05 -8.61
C VAL A 130 1.43 7.55 -8.65
N GLY A 131 0.56 6.68 -8.14
CA GLY A 131 0.88 5.28 -7.96
C GLY A 131 -0.12 4.51 -7.11
N THR A 132 0.31 3.33 -6.67
CA THR A 132 -0.37 2.45 -5.74
C THR A 132 0.50 2.28 -4.50
N LEU A 133 -0.07 2.50 -3.32
CA LEU A 133 0.53 2.14 -2.04
C LEU A 133 0.18 0.70 -1.69
N LYS A 134 1.20 -0.12 -1.39
CA LYS A 134 1.05 -1.54 -1.08
C LYS A 134 1.55 -1.82 0.34
N VAL A 135 0.72 -2.48 1.15
CA VAL A 135 1.09 -2.96 2.48
C VAL A 135 0.98 -4.47 2.50
N ASN A 136 2.07 -5.13 2.87
CA ASN A 136 2.10 -6.58 3.05
C ASN A 136 1.85 -6.90 4.52
N GLY A 137 0.67 -7.44 4.83
CA GLY A 137 0.39 -8.10 6.10
C GLY A 137 0.85 -9.56 6.09
N HIS A 138 0.78 -10.22 7.24
CA HIS A 138 1.14 -11.63 7.36
C HIS A 138 0.25 -12.58 6.54
N PHE A 139 -0.99 -12.18 6.28
CA PHE A 139 -2.01 -13.03 5.64
C PHE A 139 -2.63 -12.41 4.39
N ASN A 140 -2.43 -11.12 4.16
CA ASN A 140 -3.02 -10.38 3.05
C ASN A 140 -2.09 -9.26 2.59
N GLN A 141 -2.32 -8.80 1.36
CA GLN A 141 -1.73 -7.57 0.84
C GLN A 141 -2.86 -6.57 0.61
N LEU A 142 -2.71 -5.38 1.17
CA LEU A 142 -3.64 -4.27 0.97
C LEU A 142 -3.03 -3.29 -0.02
N GLU A 143 -3.84 -2.87 -0.99
CA GLU A 143 -3.46 -1.88 -1.98
C GLU A 143 -4.40 -0.68 -1.88
N THR A 144 -3.86 0.53 -1.94
CA THR A 144 -4.62 1.78 -1.96
C THR A 144 -3.96 2.80 -2.86
N LEU A 145 -4.64 3.91 -3.14
CA LEU A 145 -4.13 4.97 -4.00
C LEU A 145 -2.98 5.73 -3.35
N ALA A 146 -1.92 5.98 -4.12
CA ALA A 146 -0.93 6.99 -3.78
C ALA A 146 -1.38 8.34 -4.34
N LEU A 147 -1.95 9.21 -3.50
CA LEU A 147 -2.41 10.54 -3.88
C LEU A 147 -1.48 11.64 -3.38
N ILE A 148 -1.26 12.68 -4.19
CA ILE A 148 -0.50 13.88 -3.80
C ILE A 148 -1.36 15.13 -4.02
N PRO A 149 -1.49 16.01 -3.00
CA PRO A 149 -2.13 17.31 -3.15
C PRO A 149 -1.15 18.32 -3.76
N ILE A 150 -1.26 18.55 -5.06
CA ILE A 150 -0.36 19.48 -5.78
C ILE A 150 -1.02 20.84 -5.87
N ILE A 151 -2.26 20.89 -6.34
CA ILE A 151 -3.03 22.13 -6.43
C ILE A 151 -3.48 22.51 -5.03
N ASN A 152 -3.04 23.68 -4.57
CA ASN A 152 -3.22 24.18 -3.20
C ASN A 152 -2.54 23.35 -2.10
N GLY A 153 -1.66 22.41 -2.48
CA GLY A 153 -0.89 21.61 -1.53
C GLY A 153 0.59 21.91 -1.61
N GLN A 154 1.41 20.88 -1.78
CA GLN A 154 2.87 20.98 -1.76
C GLN A 154 3.46 20.77 -3.14
N ASN A 155 4.67 21.31 -3.34
CA ASN A 155 5.49 20.97 -4.50
C ASN A 155 5.84 19.47 -4.47
N VAL A 156 6.29 18.94 -5.60
CA VAL A 156 6.68 17.52 -5.70
C VAL A 156 8.10 17.39 -6.22
N ILE A 157 8.88 16.54 -5.56
CA ILE A 157 10.25 16.23 -5.94
C ILE A 157 10.38 14.74 -6.18
N PHE A 158 10.96 14.37 -7.30
CA PHE A 158 11.38 13.00 -7.59
C PHE A 158 12.91 12.93 -7.56
N LEU A 159 13.45 12.13 -6.66
CA LEU A 159 14.90 11.89 -6.61
C LEU A 159 15.29 10.81 -7.61
N SER A 160 15.90 11.23 -8.71
CA SER A 160 16.34 10.37 -9.79
C SER A 160 17.77 9.88 -9.55
N SER A 161 18.00 8.60 -9.75
CA SER A 161 19.33 7.99 -9.82
C SER A 161 19.45 7.19 -11.12
N ILE A 162 20.67 6.77 -11.47
CA ILE A 162 20.92 6.02 -12.70
C ILE A 162 20.08 4.73 -12.77
N GLU A 163 19.90 4.04 -11.64
CA GLU A 163 19.21 2.75 -11.55
C GLU A 163 17.72 2.84 -11.88
N ILE A 164 17.06 3.85 -11.34
CA ILE A 164 15.60 4.05 -11.39
C ILE A 164 15.14 5.11 -12.39
N LYS A 165 16.09 5.71 -13.14
CA LYS A 165 15.87 6.83 -14.05
C LYS A 165 14.66 6.65 -14.97
N LYS A 166 14.50 5.46 -15.56
CA LYS A 166 13.38 5.20 -16.48
C LYS A 166 12.04 5.26 -15.76
N GLN A 167 11.91 4.57 -14.63
CA GLN A 167 10.67 4.48 -13.86
C GLN A 167 10.26 5.85 -13.32
N ILE A 168 11.21 6.62 -12.78
CA ILE A 168 10.94 7.98 -12.29
C ILE A 168 10.57 8.93 -13.41
N ASN A 169 11.24 8.87 -14.56
CA ASN A 169 10.87 9.72 -15.68
C ASN A 169 9.44 9.44 -16.17
N GLN A 170 9.05 8.17 -16.24
CA GLN A 170 7.68 7.78 -16.61
C GLN A 170 6.67 8.22 -15.57
N ALA A 171 6.97 8.10 -14.27
CA ALA A 171 6.10 8.57 -13.19
C ALA A 171 5.93 10.10 -13.20
N PHE A 172 7.02 10.83 -13.40
CA PHE A 172 7.01 12.29 -13.55
C PHE A 172 6.17 12.73 -14.75
N GLN A 173 6.37 12.11 -15.90
CA GLN A 173 5.59 12.34 -17.12
C GLN A 173 4.10 12.02 -16.90
N SER A 174 3.81 10.88 -16.27
CA SER A 174 2.46 10.39 -15.96
C SER A 174 1.71 11.38 -15.06
N LEU A 175 2.36 11.87 -14.01
CA LEU A 175 1.77 12.87 -13.11
C LEU A 175 1.46 14.19 -13.82
N ILE A 176 2.38 14.70 -14.63
CA ILE A 176 2.17 15.94 -15.41
C ILE A 176 1.05 15.76 -16.43
N LEU A 177 1.04 14.65 -17.16
CA LEU A 177 -0.03 14.33 -18.10
C LEU A 177 -1.38 14.32 -17.38
N ARG A 178 -1.47 13.61 -16.25
CA ARG A 178 -2.69 13.53 -15.43
C ARG A 178 -3.17 14.91 -15.02
N LEU A 179 -2.32 15.73 -14.39
CA LEU A 179 -2.64 17.11 -13.98
C LEU A 179 -3.25 17.94 -15.12
N ILE A 180 -2.69 17.81 -16.32
CA ILE A 180 -3.13 18.59 -17.48
C ILE A 180 -4.47 18.07 -18.02
N VAL A 181 -4.59 16.76 -18.26
CA VAL A 181 -5.76 16.18 -18.93
C VAL A 181 -6.98 16.12 -18.02
N THR A 182 -6.77 16.08 -16.70
CA THR A 182 -7.84 16.11 -15.68
C THR A 182 -8.08 17.51 -15.14
N SER A 183 -7.75 18.55 -15.92
CA SER A 183 -8.01 19.94 -15.57
C SER A 183 -8.83 20.66 -16.64
N PRO A 184 -9.70 21.62 -16.25
CA PRO A 184 -10.46 22.40 -17.22
C PRO A 184 -9.54 23.27 -18.09
N THR A 185 -10.00 23.53 -19.32
CA THR A 185 -9.33 24.42 -20.27
C THR A 185 -8.96 25.77 -19.64
N SER A 186 -7.72 26.22 -19.88
CA SER A 186 -7.19 27.50 -19.41
C SER A 186 -7.16 27.68 -17.88
N LYS A 187 -7.28 26.61 -17.09
CA LYS A 187 -7.12 26.65 -15.61
C LYS A 187 -5.75 26.20 -15.13
N ILE A 188 -5.03 25.41 -15.92
CA ILE A 188 -3.65 25.01 -15.68
C ILE A 188 -2.80 25.36 -16.89
N HIS A 189 -1.62 25.93 -16.63
CA HIS A 189 -0.58 26.14 -17.63
C HIS A 189 0.70 25.40 -17.24
N LEU A 190 1.33 24.71 -18.18
CA LEU A 190 2.63 24.06 -18.02
C LEU A 190 3.75 25.00 -18.45
N MET A 191 4.68 25.26 -17.54
CA MET A 191 5.97 25.87 -17.82
C MET A 191 7.06 24.82 -17.58
N SER A 192 7.99 24.66 -18.50
CA SER A 192 9.03 23.65 -18.39
C SER A 192 10.44 24.23 -18.44
N ILE A 193 11.32 23.67 -17.62
CA ILE A 193 12.76 23.89 -17.67
C ILE A 193 13.42 22.54 -17.94
N GLU A 194 13.86 22.35 -19.19
CA GLU A 194 14.50 21.12 -19.67
C GLU A 194 15.90 21.40 -20.23
N PRO A 195 16.77 20.37 -20.32
CA PRO A 195 18.02 20.48 -21.05
C PRO A 195 17.81 20.96 -22.49
N LEU A 196 18.72 21.80 -22.96
CA LEU A 196 18.72 22.28 -24.36
C LEU A 196 18.93 21.14 -25.37
N ALA A 197 19.59 20.05 -24.96
CA ALA A 197 19.88 18.91 -25.83
C ALA A 197 18.62 18.08 -26.11
N ASN A 198 18.21 18.01 -27.38
CA ASN A 198 16.99 17.31 -27.83
C ASN A 198 16.93 15.81 -27.48
N SER A 199 18.06 15.13 -27.26
CA SER A 199 18.10 13.69 -26.95
C SER A 199 17.63 13.35 -25.54
N ASN A 200 17.54 14.35 -24.65
CA ASN A 200 17.29 14.14 -23.22
C ASN A 200 16.00 14.83 -22.75
N LYS A 201 15.12 15.23 -23.68
CA LYS A 201 13.85 15.88 -23.32
C LYS A 201 12.89 14.87 -22.71
N ILE A 202 12.57 15.05 -21.44
CA ILE A 202 11.66 14.19 -20.68
C ILE A 202 10.22 14.59 -21.02
N LEU A 203 9.92 15.86 -21.21
CA LEU A 203 8.60 16.34 -21.62
C LEU A 203 8.36 16.25 -23.12
N GLY A 204 9.21 15.52 -23.85
CA GLY A 204 9.06 15.25 -25.28
C GLY A 204 7.80 14.44 -25.66
N ILE A 205 7.02 13.97 -24.69
CA ILE A 205 5.69 13.40 -24.87
C ILE A 205 4.66 14.45 -25.34
N PHE A 206 4.89 15.73 -25.04
CA PHE A 206 4.08 16.83 -25.52
C PHE A 206 4.63 17.36 -26.86
N PRO A 207 3.77 17.68 -27.84
CA PRO A 207 4.23 18.13 -29.15
C PRO A 207 5.13 19.37 -29.08
N LYS A 208 6.24 19.36 -29.82
CA LYS A 208 7.23 20.45 -29.83
C LYS A 208 6.67 21.85 -30.13
N LYS A 209 5.55 21.94 -30.85
CA LYS A 209 4.88 23.21 -31.15
C LYS A 209 4.28 23.88 -29.89
N TYR A 210 4.31 23.18 -28.76
CA TYR A 210 3.73 23.57 -27.48
C TYR A 210 4.77 23.82 -26.39
N VAL A 211 6.06 23.70 -26.66
CA VAL A 211 7.08 23.93 -25.63
C VAL A 211 8.07 24.96 -26.15
N GLU A 212 7.86 26.23 -25.78
CA GLU A 212 8.86 27.26 -26.03
C GLU A 212 10.06 27.08 -25.09
N HIS A 213 11.26 27.21 -25.65
CA HIS A 213 12.51 27.11 -24.89
C HIS A 213 12.87 28.47 -24.30
N GLU A 214 12.31 28.78 -23.14
CA GLU A 214 12.85 29.85 -22.30
C GLU A 214 14.09 29.33 -21.54
N ASN A 215 15.09 30.19 -21.36
CA ASN A 215 16.18 29.90 -20.42
C ASN A 215 15.58 29.77 -19.01
N ALA A 216 16.08 28.84 -18.20
CA ALA A 216 15.69 28.69 -16.80
C ALA A 216 15.59 30.03 -16.05
N GLU A 217 16.56 30.94 -16.22
CA GLU A 217 16.51 32.26 -15.56
C GLU A 217 15.34 33.14 -16.02
N GLU A 218 14.96 33.07 -17.29
CA GLU A 218 13.86 33.84 -17.84
C GLU A 218 12.52 33.31 -17.30
N SER A 219 12.31 32.01 -17.35
CA SER A 219 11.11 31.36 -16.79
C SER A 219 10.94 31.64 -15.30
N LEU A 220 12.02 31.51 -14.52
CA LEU A 220 11.99 31.80 -13.08
C LEU A 220 11.73 33.29 -12.81
N ASN A 221 12.27 34.21 -13.61
CA ASN A 221 11.97 35.64 -13.48
C ASN A 221 10.49 35.93 -13.78
N ARG A 222 9.91 35.31 -14.81
CA ARG A 222 8.50 35.49 -15.17
C ARG A 222 7.56 34.95 -14.09
N LEU A 223 7.86 33.79 -13.51
CA LEU A 223 7.12 33.26 -12.36
C LEU A 223 7.26 34.16 -11.13
N SER A 224 8.46 34.67 -10.85
CA SER A 224 8.68 35.60 -9.73
C SER A 224 7.84 36.88 -9.87
N LEU A 225 7.76 37.43 -11.09
CA LEU A 225 6.91 38.59 -11.39
C LEU A 225 5.42 38.25 -11.24
N HIS A 226 4.99 37.10 -11.73
CA HIS A 226 3.62 36.62 -11.59
C HIS A 226 3.22 36.49 -10.11
N ILE A 227 4.03 35.79 -9.30
CA ILE A 227 3.81 35.63 -7.85
C ILE A 227 3.68 37.00 -7.18
N SER A 228 4.58 37.93 -7.49
CA SER A 228 4.55 39.29 -6.94
C SER A 228 3.26 40.04 -7.30
N LEU A 229 2.79 39.91 -8.54
CA LEU A 229 1.56 40.55 -9.02
C LEU A 229 0.32 39.93 -8.39
N VAL A 230 0.23 38.61 -8.31
CA VAL A 230 -0.90 37.90 -7.70
C VAL A 230 -0.99 38.23 -6.22
N ARG A 231 0.14 38.14 -5.50
CA ARG A 231 0.19 38.47 -4.07
C ARG A 231 -0.27 39.89 -3.80
N LYS A 232 0.14 40.87 -4.62
CA LYS A 232 -0.27 42.27 -4.46
C LYS A 232 -1.74 42.52 -4.82
N LYS A 233 -2.26 41.85 -5.85
CA LYS A 233 -3.57 42.14 -6.44
C LYS A 233 -4.72 41.34 -5.83
N HIS A 234 -4.44 40.11 -5.41
CA HIS A 234 -5.47 39.14 -5.04
C HIS A 234 -5.39 38.67 -3.59
N LEU A 235 -4.20 38.69 -2.97
CA LEU A 235 -4.01 38.18 -1.61
C LEU A 235 -4.03 39.31 -0.58
N THR A 236 -4.59 39.03 0.58
CA THR A 236 -4.65 39.95 1.72
C THR A 236 -4.15 39.25 2.98
N ASN A 237 -4.07 39.95 4.11
CA ASN A 237 -3.72 39.30 5.38
C ASN A 237 -4.79 38.30 5.83
N ASP A 238 -6.06 38.53 5.48
CA ASP A 238 -7.18 37.66 5.84
C ASP A 238 -7.38 36.52 4.81
N GLN A 239 -6.80 36.66 3.62
CA GLN A 239 -6.81 35.66 2.54
C GLN A 239 -5.40 35.52 1.96
N PRO A 240 -4.48 34.87 2.70
CA PRO A 240 -3.09 34.71 2.29
C PRO A 240 -2.88 33.78 1.09
N THR A 241 -3.90 33.04 0.62
CA THR A 241 -3.80 32.09 -0.49
C THR A 241 -4.93 32.23 -1.50
N LEU A 242 -4.67 31.81 -2.75
CA LEU A 242 -5.71 31.74 -3.78
C LEU A 242 -6.85 30.77 -3.45
N LEU A 243 -6.60 29.75 -2.62
CA LEU A 243 -7.63 28.83 -2.13
C LEU A 243 -8.68 29.57 -1.29
N GLU A 244 -8.25 30.44 -0.36
CA GLU A 244 -9.17 31.24 0.47
C GLU A 244 -9.93 32.28 -0.36
N VAL A 245 -9.27 32.87 -1.37
CA VAL A 245 -9.94 33.77 -2.33
C VAL A 245 -10.98 33.01 -3.15
N MET A 246 -10.68 31.79 -3.61
CA MET A 246 -11.64 30.94 -4.33
C MET A 246 -12.81 30.56 -3.42
N ALA A 247 -12.57 30.22 -2.16
CA ALA A 247 -13.61 29.87 -1.21
C ALA A 247 -14.61 31.03 -0.97
N GLU A 248 -14.15 32.29 -1.01
CA GLU A 248 -15.04 33.46 -0.89
C GLU A 248 -15.74 33.82 -2.22
N THR A 249 -15.00 33.80 -3.33
CA THR A 249 -15.46 34.34 -4.62
C THR A 249 -16.10 33.28 -5.55
N GLY A 250 -15.92 32.00 -5.24
CA GLY A 250 -16.40 30.85 -6.01
C GLY A 250 -15.55 30.50 -7.24
N ASN A 251 -14.46 31.21 -7.53
CA ASN A 251 -13.57 30.90 -8.65
C ASN A 251 -12.16 31.46 -8.43
N TYR A 252 -11.14 30.81 -9.01
CA TYR A 252 -9.79 31.36 -9.02
C TYR A 252 -9.71 32.62 -9.90
N PRO A 253 -9.10 33.72 -9.40
CA PRO A 253 -8.96 34.95 -10.17
C PRO A 253 -7.88 34.88 -11.26
N VAL A 254 -7.00 33.88 -11.18
CA VAL A 254 -5.91 33.59 -12.12
C VAL A 254 -5.80 32.07 -12.29
N PRO A 255 -5.26 31.57 -13.42
CA PRO A 255 -5.00 30.15 -13.59
C PRO A 255 -3.81 29.69 -12.73
N HIS A 256 -3.67 28.38 -12.56
CA HIS A 256 -2.51 27.75 -11.93
C HIS A 256 -1.37 27.56 -12.94
N TYR A 257 -0.13 27.72 -12.48
CA TYR A 257 1.08 27.43 -13.26
C TYR A 257 1.81 26.24 -12.67
N LEU A 258 2.03 25.23 -13.49
CA LEU A 258 2.81 24.05 -13.19
C LEU A 258 4.22 24.24 -13.74
N LEU A 259 5.20 24.41 -12.86
CA LEU A 259 6.61 24.46 -13.22
C LEU A 259 7.20 23.04 -13.19
N ALA A 260 7.50 22.48 -14.36
CA ALA A 260 8.14 21.19 -14.51
C ALA A 260 9.66 21.34 -14.75
N VAL A 261 10.49 20.76 -13.89
CA VAL A 261 11.96 20.84 -13.99
C VAL A 261 12.55 19.44 -14.12
N THR A 262 13.39 19.18 -15.12
CA THR A 262 13.80 17.79 -15.45
C THR A 262 15.29 17.46 -15.30
N ASP A 263 16.15 18.46 -15.06
CA ASP A 263 17.62 18.30 -15.01
C ASP A 263 18.24 19.08 -13.85
N PHE A 264 17.54 19.19 -12.72
CA PHE A 264 18.06 19.92 -11.57
C PHE A 264 19.13 19.08 -10.85
N PRO A 265 20.27 19.67 -10.43
CA PRO A 265 20.63 21.09 -10.49
C PRO A 265 21.44 21.49 -11.74
N HIS A 266 21.67 20.58 -12.68
CA HIS A 266 22.45 20.85 -13.88
C HIS A 266 21.85 22.00 -14.69
N ASN A 267 22.73 22.84 -15.26
CA ASN A 267 22.35 24.05 -16.01
C ASN A 267 21.67 25.16 -15.18
N PHE A 268 21.62 25.06 -13.85
CA PHE A 268 21.19 26.15 -12.99
C PHE A 268 22.39 26.95 -12.46
N SER A 269 22.31 28.28 -12.57
CA SER A 269 23.22 29.16 -11.84
C SER A 269 22.85 29.17 -10.35
N ALA A 270 23.80 29.48 -9.46
CA ALA A 270 23.49 29.62 -8.03
C ALA A 270 22.37 30.65 -7.75
N LYS A 271 22.24 31.66 -8.63
CA LYS A 271 21.13 32.62 -8.60
C LYS A 271 19.80 31.94 -8.96
N ALA A 272 19.77 31.16 -10.04
CA ALA A 272 18.57 30.43 -10.47
C ALA A 272 18.09 29.44 -9.40
N ILE A 273 19.01 28.72 -8.73
CA ILE A 273 18.67 27.81 -7.62
C ILE A 273 17.95 28.57 -6.48
N ARG A 274 18.51 29.70 -6.03
CA ARG A 274 17.88 30.52 -4.98
C ARG A 274 16.52 31.08 -5.39
N GLN A 275 16.38 31.46 -6.66
CA GLN A 275 15.10 31.92 -7.21
C GLN A 275 14.07 30.78 -7.23
N LEU A 276 14.45 29.58 -7.68
CA LEU A 276 13.60 28.40 -7.67
C LEU A 276 13.12 28.06 -6.25
N ILE A 277 14.02 28.06 -5.25
CA ILE A 277 13.65 27.83 -3.84
C ILE A 277 12.62 28.85 -3.36
N THR A 278 12.79 30.13 -3.73
CA THR A 278 11.82 31.19 -3.39
C THR A 278 10.46 30.95 -4.05
N ILE A 279 10.45 30.54 -5.32
CA ILE A 279 9.22 30.21 -6.05
C ILE A 279 8.52 29.01 -5.40
N MET A 280 9.25 27.95 -5.05
CA MET A 280 8.66 26.78 -4.38
C MET A 280 8.00 27.16 -3.04
N ARG A 281 8.59 28.08 -2.28
CA ARG A 281 8.03 28.54 -1.01
C ARG A 281 6.85 29.50 -1.15
N GLU A 282 6.95 30.47 -2.06
CA GLU A 282 5.97 31.57 -2.16
C GLU A 282 4.91 31.35 -3.24
N GLY A 283 5.17 30.42 -4.15
CA GLY A 283 4.38 30.08 -5.32
C GLY A 283 3.05 29.41 -5.03
N PRO A 284 2.95 28.38 -4.16
CA PRO A 284 1.71 27.63 -3.97
C PRO A 284 0.53 28.52 -3.57
N ALA A 285 0.75 29.47 -2.67
CA ALA A 285 -0.24 30.47 -2.26
C ALA A 285 -0.73 31.36 -3.41
N CYS A 286 0.09 31.55 -4.44
CA CYS A 286 -0.18 32.34 -5.64
C CYS A 286 -0.55 31.48 -6.86
N GLY A 287 -0.78 30.17 -6.68
CA GLY A 287 -1.16 29.25 -7.75
C GLY A 287 0.00 28.75 -8.62
N VAL A 288 1.25 28.91 -8.18
CA VAL A 288 2.44 28.35 -8.86
C VAL A 288 2.92 27.11 -8.11
N HIS A 289 2.96 25.97 -8.79
CA HIS A 289 3.30 24.66 -8.21
C HIS A 289 4.46 24.05 -8.96
N THR A 290 5.46 23.53 -8.25
CA THR A 290 6.66 22.95 -8.85
C THR A 290 6.63 21.43 -8.78
N ILE A 291 6.93 20.77 -9.89
CA ILE A 291 7.25 19.34 -9.95
C ILE A 291 8.64 19.22 -10.55
N MET A 292 9.57 18.61 -9.82
CA MET A 292 10.96 18.54 -10.26
C MET A 292 11.57 17.15 -10.16
N LEU A 293 12.38 16.81 -11.15
CA LEU A 293 13.36 15.74 -11.09
C LEU A 293 14.68 16.29 -10.59
N VAL A 294 15.22 15.66 -9.55
CA VAL A 294 16.48 16.02 -8.93
C VAL A 294 17.46 14.88 -9.06
N ASP A 295 18.67 15.17 -9.49
CA ASP A 295 19.77 14.20 -9.41
C ASP A 295 20.12 13.94 -7.95
N ALA A 296 19.84 12.73 -7.48
CA ALA A 296 20.08 12.32 -6.11
C ALA A 296 21.58 12.35 -5.74
N GLU A 297 22.47 12.16 -6.72
CA GLU A 297 23.93 12.16 -6.50
C GLU A 297 24.47 13.57 -6.22
N GLU A 298 23.79 14.61 -6.72
CA GLU A 298 24.19 16.01 -6.55
C GLU A 298 23.62 16.65 -5.28
N LEU A 299 22.62 16.03 -4.63
CA LEU A 299 22.00 16.56 -3.40
C LEU A 299 23.01 16.98 -2.31
N PRO A 300 24.05 16.20 -1.97
CA PRO A 300 25.00 16.59 -0.92
C PRO A 300 25.79 17.87 -1.24
N ASN A 301 25.84 18.27 -2.52
CA ASN A 301 26.57 19.44 -2.99
C ASN A 301 25.69 20.70 -3.05
N LEU A 302 24.38 20.55 -2.82
CA LEU A 302 23.42 21.64 -2.94
C LEU A 302 23.08 22.25 -1.59
N ASP A 303 23.05 23.58 -1.57
CA ASP A 303 22.48 24.35 -0.48
C ASP A 303 20.97 24.45 -0.70
N LEU A 304 20.23 23.54 -0.05
CA LEU A 304 18.79 23.41 -0.16
C LEU A 304 18.06 23.95 1.09
N GLU A 305 18.74 24.82 1.86
CA GLU A 305 18.17 25.40 3.08
C GLU A 305 16.78 26.00 2.80
N GLY A 306 15.76 25.48 3.48
CA GLY A 306 14.36 25.90 3.33
C GLY A 306 13.53 25.10 2.32
N LEU A 307 14.11 24.15 1.57
CA LEU A 307 13.36 23.22 0.71
C LEU A 307 12.79 22.02 1.50
N ASP A 308 13.34 21.77 2.68
CA ASP A 308 13.09 20.61 3.54
C ASP A 308 11.64 20.46 4.02
N LYS A 309 10.75 21.43 3.80
CA LYS A 309 9.35 21.36 4.27
C LYS A 309 8.32 21.74 3.22
N GLU A 310 8.77 22.12 2.02
CA GLU A 310 7.92 22.74 1.00
C GLU A 310 7.53 21.77 -0.12
N ALA A 311 7.89 20.49 0.02
CA ALA A 311 7.62 19.47 -0.99
C ALA A 311 7.38 18.06 -0.43
N SER A 312 6.50 17.34 -1.12
CA SER A 312 6.42 15.89 -1.08
C SER A 312 7.55 15.31 -1.91
N VAL A 313 8.39 14.48 -1.31
CA VAL A 313 9.56 13.90 -1.97
C VAL A 313 9.34 12.41 -2.19
N ILE A 314 9.54 11.97 -3.43
CA ILE A 314 9.54 10.57 -3.84
C ILE A 314 10.99 10.16 -4.05
N SER A 315 11.42 9.16 -3.29
CA SER A 315 12.79 8.64 -3.32
C SER A 315 12.80 7.12 -3.43
N TYR A 316 13.93 6.57 -3.87
CA TYR A 316 14.16 5.13 -3.93
C TYR A 316 15.20 4.72 -2.89
N GLU A 317 14.79 3.88 -1.94
CA GLU A 317 15.56 3.44 -0.77
C GLU A 317 15.22 2.00 -0.44
N ASP A 318 16.21 1.23 0.01
CA ASP A 318 16.01 -0.16 0.43
C ASP A 318 15.19 -0.99 -0.58
N ASP A 319 15.53 -0.85 -1.88
CA ASP A 319 14.88 -1.47 -3.03
C ASP A 319 13.39 -1.12 -3.25
N ARG A 320 12.90 -0.01 -2.70
CA ARG A 320 11.51 0.45 -2.85
C ARG A 320 11.38 1.96 -3.01
N PHE A 321 10.25 2.41 -3.58
CA PHE A 321 9.90 3.84 -3.52
C PHE A 321 9.21 4.17 -2.21
N VAL A 322 9.50 5.35 -1.68
CA VAL A 322 8.90 5.88 -0.45
C VAL A 322 8.51 7.34 -0.60
N PHE A 323 7.51 7.76 0.19
CA PHE A 323 7.17 9.17 0.38
C PHE A 323 7.91 9.74 1.58
N ARG A 324 8.50 10.92 1.39
CA ARG A 324 9.11 11.73 2.44
C ARG A 324 8.45 13.10 2.48
N SER A 325 8.30 13.65 3.68
CA SER A 325 8.01 15.07 3.85
C SER A 325 9.34 15.81 3.85
N GLY A 326 9.63 16.52 2.77
CA GLY A 326 10.90 17.23 2.64
C GLY A 326 12.07 16.43 2.11
N ILE A 327 13.14 17.15 1.76
CA ILE A 327 14.36 16.60 1.16
C ILE A 327 15.43 16.24 2.20
N SER A 328 15.43 16.92 3.35
CA SER A 328 16.32 16.60 4.48
C SER A 328 15.77 15.44 5.31
N GLN A 329 16.64 14.49 5.69
CA GLN A 329 16.34 13.39 6.61
C GLN A 329 16.13 13.85 8.07
N SER A 330 15.72 15.10 8.29
CA SER A 330 15.40 15.57 9.64
C SER A 330 14.14 14.89 10.12
N ASP A 331 14.18 14.35 11.34
CA ASP A 331 13.08 13.64 12.01
C ASP A 331 11.73 14.35 11.77
N PRO A 332 10.65 13.60 11.49
CA PRO A 332 9.33 14.17 11.30
C PRO A 332 8.89 14.87 12.58
N THR A 333 9.06 16.20 12.65
CA THR A 333 8.65 16.99 13.81
C THR A 333 7.13 17.21 13.85
N ASN A 334 6.39 16.73 12.85
CA ASN A 334 4.94 16.87 12.79
C ASN A 334 4.31 15.54 13.24
N GLU A 335 3.76 15.53 14.45
CA GLU A 335 2.97 14.41 15.00
C GLU A 335 1.72 14.05 14.15
N SER A 336 1.44 14.80 13.08
CA SER A 336 0.36 14.58 12.11
C SER A 336 0.81 14.03 10.74
N ALA A 337 2.11 13.81 10.51
CA ALA A 337 2.57 13.23 9.26
C ALA A 337 2.31 11.72 9.25
N PHE A 338 1.54 11.26 8.25
CA PHE A 338 1.27 9.83 8.09
C PHE A 338 2.58 9.08 7.81
N ASP A 339 2.83 8.02 8.58
CA ASP A 339 4.04 7.23 8.45
C ASP A 339 3.92 6.26 7.26
N TYR A 340 4.56 6.62 6.14
CA TYR A 340 4.61 5.78 4.95
C TYR A 340 5.67 4.67 5.03
N SER A 341 6.42 4.53 6.14
CA SER A 341 7.54 3.58 6.25
C SER A 341 7.15 2.12 6.03
N ASN A 342 5.89 1.75 6.26
CA ASN A 342 5.37 0.40 6.06
C ASN A 342 4.73 0.17 4.68
N PHE A 343 4.65 1.20 3.84
CA PHE A 343 4.08 1.12 2.51
C PHE A 343 5.19 0.98 1.47
N ASN A 344 4.95 0.15 0.46
CA ASN A 344 5.73 0.13 -0.77
C ASN A 344 4.97 0.95 -1.82
N LEU A 345 5.60 2.00 -2.35
CA LEU A 345 5.02 2.79 -3.42
C LEU A 345 5.37 2.16 -4.77
N GLU A 346 4.35 1.78 -5.53
CA GLU A 346 4.48 1.46 -6.94
C GLU A 346 4.07 2.68 -7.76
N LEU A 347 5.03 3.30 -8.45
CA LEU A 347 4.77 4.50 -9.24
C LEU A 347 4.03 4.17 -10.54
N ASP A 348 3.01 4.95 -10.84
CA ASP A 348 2.30 4.88 -12.11
C ASP A 348 3.28 5.11 -13.27
N GLN A 349 3.09 4.36 -14.34
CA GLN A 349 3.80 4.59 -15.60
C GLN A 349 2.93 5.45 -16.52
N LEU A 350 3.48 5.88 -17.65
CA LEU A 350 2.67 6.46 -18.72
C LEU A 350 1.67 5.41 -19.24
N PRO A 351 0.48 5.85 -19.72
CA PRO A 351 -0.45 4.97 -20.41
C PRO A 351 0.18 4.35 -21.67
N ASP A 352 -0.52 3.38 -22.27
CA ASP A 352 -0.15 2.89 -23.59
C ASP A 352 -0.10 4.03 -24.63
N LEU A 353 0.59 3.77 -25.75
CA LEU A 353 0.85 4.81 -26.75
C LEU A 353 -0.44 5.35 -27.39
N ASP A 354 -1.45 4.50 -27.57
CA ASP A 354 -2.69 4.89 -28.23
C ASP A 354 -3.49 5.86 -27.34
N LEU A 355 -3.61 5.54 -26.04
CA LEU A 355 -4.24 6.41 -25.06
C LEU A 355 -3.42 7.69 -24.84
N LEU A 356 -2.08 7.60 -24.79
CA LEU A 356 -1.22 8.78 -24.68
C LEU A 356 -1.43 9.75 -25.84
N GLU A 357 -1.40 9.26 -27.08
CA GLU A 357 -1.62 10.08 -28.28
C GLU A 357 -3.03 10.70 -28.30
N LYS A 358 -4.06 9.93 -27.90
CA LYS A 358 -5.44 10.43 -27.76
C LYS A 358 -5.51 11.59 -26.75
N LEU A 359 -4.96 11.41 -25.56
CA LEU A 359 -5.01 12.42 -24.49
C LEU A 359 -4.22 13.68 -24.86
N VAL A 360 -3.01 13.52 -25.38
CA VAL A 360 -2.16 14.65 -25.78
C VAL A 360 -2.75 15.41 -26.97
N SER A 361 -3.39 14.74 -27.93
CA SER A 361 -4.03 15.40 -29.08
C SER A 361 -5.33 16.12 -28.73
N SER A 362 -6.02 15.69 -27.66
CA SER A 362 -7.23 16.33 -27.14
C SER A 362 -6.95 17.39 -26.07
N THR A 363 -5.70 17.51 -25.61
CA THR A 363 -5.29 18.55 -24.67
C THR A 363 -5.35 19.93 -25.31
N ASP A 364 -5.95 20.89 -24.61
CA ASP A 364 -6.05 22.27 -25.07
C ASP A 364 -4.66 22.94 -25.19
N ILE A 365 -4.42 23.65 -26.29
CA ILE A 365 -3.15 24.32 -26.57
C ILE A 365 -2.81 25.41 -25.55
N SER A 366 -3.84 26.03 -24.94
CA SER A 366 -3.66 27.12 -23.98
C SER A 366 -2.91 26.69 -22.73
N VAL A 367 -2.87 25.39 -22.41
CA VAL A 367 -2.01 24.84 -21.34
C VAL A 367 -0.55 25.26 -21.53
N PHE A 368 -0.13 25.52 -22.76
CA PHE A 368 1.24 25.86 -23.09
C PHE A 368 1.46 27.36 -23.32
N ASP A 369 0.44 28.17 -23.12
CA ASP A 369 0.55 29.62 -23.26
C ASP A 369 1.50 30.20 -22.21
N LEU A 370 2.31 31.15 -22.64
CA LEU A 370 3.18 31.91 -21.77
C LEU A 370 2.37 32.80 -20.80
N ILE A 371 2.89 33.00 -19.58
CA ILE A 371 2.36 33.96 -18.59
C ILE A 371 2.13 35.36 -19.23
N ASN A 372 0.88 35.78 -19.36
CA ASN A 372 0.57 37.14 -19.78
C ASN A 372 0.88 38.13 -18.65
N LEU A 373 2.10 38.67 -18.65
CA LEU A 373 2.48 39.75 -17.74
C LEU A 373 1.90 41.07 -18.27
N PRO A 374 1.21 41.88 -17.43
CA PRO A 374 0.78 43.20 -17.84
C PRO A 374 2.01 44.06 -18.20
N SER A 375 1.97 44.66 -19.39
CA SER A 375 3.00 45.53 -19.96
C SER A 375 3.26 46.79 -19.14
#